data_AF-A0A969HT77-F1
#
_entry.id   AF-A0A969HT77-F1
#
_cell.length_a   1.000
_cell.length_b   1.000
_cell.length_c   1.000
_cell.angle_alpha   90.00
_cell.angle_beta   90.00
_cell.angle_gamma   90.00
#
_symmetry.space_group_name_H-M   'P 1'
#
loop_
_entity.id
_entity.type
_entity.pdbx_description
1 polymer ?
#
loop_
_entity_poly.entity_id
_entity_poly.type
_entity_poly.pdbx_seq_one_letter_code
_entity_poly.pdbx_strand_id
1 'polypeptide(L)'
;MDHDTHTIIERIQETMRAAFPEAEARVQRFYGMQAYHLGWRDLDLNLAYADPGKLLRPQLVLLATQAVGGSFEQALPLAAGIQLIHDFSLIHDDIQDQSDTRRGRMTVWKKWGIAQGINTGDGMFVLAHLAIHQLGEAGLPAGVVLEVLRRFDETILKICEGQYLDLSFEGDLNITEADYLAMISRKTAALIAASTGLGAIIGGASLEQAQALFAFGQSLGVAFQVQDDILGIWGDPSITGKPY
;
A
#
# COMPACT_ATOMS: atom_id res chain seq x y z
N MET A 1 -1.57 -17.12 15.03
CA MET A 1 -1.46 -15.66 15.11
C MET A 1 -1.94 -15.27 16.50
N ASP A 2 -1.17 -14.45 17.21
CA ASP A 2 -1.40 -14.12 18.62
C ASP A 2 -2.57 -13.14 18.77
N HIS A 3 -3.21 -13.09 19.95
CA HIS A 3 -4.40 -12.25 20.19
C HIS A 3 -4.12 -10.76 19.90
N ASP A 4 -2.91 -10.28 20.20
CA ASP A 4 -2.46 -8.90 19.96
C ASP A 4 -2.34 -8.55 18.46
N THR A 5 -1.95 -9.51 17.61
CA THR A 5 -1.82 -9.28 16.16
C THR A 5 -3.19 -9.08 15.51
N HIS A 6 -4.21 -9.81 15.99
CA HIS A 6 -5.57 -9.67 15.49
C HIS A 6 -6.12 -8.27 15.81
N THR A 7 -5.83 -7.75 17.01
CA THR A 7 -6.23 -6.42 17.43
C THR A 7 -5.54 -5.32 16.62
N ILE A 8 -4.27 -5.48 16.25
CA ILE A 8 -3.55 -4.48 15.43
C ILE A 8 -4.16 -4.39 14.02
N ILE A 9 -4.42 -5.53 13.37
CA ILE A 9 -5.01 -5.57 12.03
C ILE A 9 -6.38 -4.89 12.01
N GLU A 10 -7.21 -5.16 13.01
CA GLU A 10 -8.53 -4.53 13.15
C GLU A 10 -8.41 -3.01 13.29
N ARG A 11 -7.50 -2.53 14.15
CA ARG A 11 -7.27 -1.09 14.33
C ARG A 11 -6.82 -0.40 13.04
N ILE A 12 -5.94 -1.03 12.26
CA ILE A 12 -5.53 -0.50 10.95
C ILE A 12 -6.74 -0.40 10.02
N GLN A 13 -7.57 -1.45 9.94
CA GLN A 13 -8.78 -1.43 9.11
C GLN A 13 -9.80 -0.39 9.58
N GLU A 14 -9.98 -0.21 10.88
CA GLU A 14 -10.84 0.82 11.44
C GLU A 14 -10.35 2.21 11.05
N THR A 15 -9.05 2.48 11.16
CA THR A 15 -8.47 3.75 10.70
C THR A 15 -8.61 3.95 9.19
N MET A 16 -8.43 2.90 8.39
CA MET A 16 -8.69 2.97 6.94
C MET A 16 -10.15 3.31 6.64
N ARG A 17 -11.12 2.68 7.34
CA ARG A 17 -12.55 2.99 7.17
C ARG A 17 -12.88 4.42 7.59
N ALA A 18 -12.24 4.93 8.64
CA ALA A 18 -12.44 6.31 9.11
C ALA A 18 -11.96 7.37 8.10
N ALA A 19 -11.09 7.02 7.14
CA ALA A 19 -10.71 7.91 6.05
C ALA A 19 -11.82 8.10 5.01
N PHE A 20 -12.80 7.19 4.94
CA PHE A 20 -13.93 7.30 4.01
C PHE A 20 -14.95 8.30 4.54
N PRO A 21 -15.36 9.30 3.73
CA PRO A 21 -16.37 10.25 4.15
C PRO A 21 -17.76 9.61 4.14
N GLU A 22 -18.68 10.22 4.89
CA GLU A 22 -20.11 9.91 4.73
C GLU A 22 -20.57 10.26 3.31
N ALA A 23 -21.23 9.31 2.66
CA ALA A 23 -21.56 9.38 1.24
C ALA A 23 -23.07 9.37 1.01
N GLU A 24 -23.58 10.41 0.34
CA GLU A 24 -24.96 10.42 -0.16
C GLU A 24 -25.16 9.38 -1.28
N ALA A 25 -26.42 8.99 -1.51
CA ALA A 25 -26.79 7.88 -2.39
C ALA A 25 -26.19 7.96 -3.81
N ARG A 26 -26.01 9.16 -4.36
CA ARG A 26 -25.47 9.36 -5.73
C ARG A 26 -24.02 8.91 -5.88
N VAL A 27 -23.24 8.95 -4.81
CA VAL A 27 -21.80 8.59 -4.81
C VAL A 27 -21.50 7.34 -4.00
N GLN A 28 -22.50 6.70 -3.37
CA GLN A 28 -22.29 5.46 -2.60
C GLN A 28 -21.63 4.35 -3.43
N ARG A 29 -21.97 4.25 -4.72
CA ARG A 29 -21.37 3.26 -5.61
C ARG A 29 -19.86 3.47 -5.80
N PHE A 30 -19.40 4.72 -5.82
CA PHE A 30 -17.97 5.07 -5.93
C PHE A 30 -17.19 4.52 -4.74
N TYR A 31 -17.62 4.83 -3.52
CA TYR A 31 -17.03 4.28 -2.30
C TYR A 31 -17.21 2.77 -2.17
N GLY A 32 -18.31 2.23 -2.71
CA GLY A 32 -18.55 0.80 -2.80
C GLY A 32 -17.48 0.07 -3.61
N MET A 33 -17.00 0.64 -4.73
CA MET A 33 -15.95 0.02 -5.55
C MET A 33 -14.58 0.01 -4.85
N GLN A 34 -14.22 1.09 -4.14
CA GLN A 34 -13.04 1.10 -3.27
C GLN A 34 -13.15 0.04 -2.16
N ALA A 35 -14.28 0.01 -1.45
CA ALA A 35 -14.53 -0.97 -0.39
C ALA A 35 -14.56 -2.43 -0.91
N TYR A 36 -15.03 -2.64 -2.14
CA TYR A 36 -14.94 -3.93 -2.82
C TYR A 36 -13.49 -4.37 -3.01
N HIS A 37 -12.63 -3.49 -3.55
CA HIS A 37 -11.21 -3.78 -3.75
C HIS A 37 -10.54 -4.17 -2.41
N LEU A 38 -10.84 -3.43 -1.35
CA LEU A 38 -10.35 -3.68 0.01
C LEU A 38 -10.92 -4.94 0.68
N GLY A 39 -11.86 -5.65 0.04
CA GLY A 39 -12.44 -6.87 0.57
C GLY A 39 -13.57 -6.69 1.57
N TRP A 40 -14.06 -5.47 1.75
CA TRP A 40 -15.16 -5.14 2.67
C TRP A 40 -16.55 -5.30 2.04
N ARG A 41 -16.61 -5.50 0.72
CA ARG A 41 -17.86 -5.70 -0.02
C ARG A 41 -17.76 -6.80 -1.07
N ASP A 42 -18.88 -7.43 -1.39
CA ASP A 42 -19.00 -8.39 -2.50
C ASP A 42 -19.25 -7.70 -3.85
N LEU A 43 -19.44 -8.49 -4.91
CA LEU A 43 -19.66 -7.99 -6.28
C LEU A 43 -20.96 -7.19 -6.46
N ASP A 44 -21.92 -7.40 -5.56
CA ASP A 44 -23.20 -6.69 -5.52
C ASP A 44 -23.14 -5.50 -4.53
N LEU A 45 -21.95 -5.20 -4.01
CA LEU A 45 -21.65 -4.15 -3.05
C LEU A 45 -22.34 -4.35 -1.69
N ASN A 46 -22.70 -5.57 -1.31
CA ASN A 46 -23.14 -5.86 0.06
C ASN A 46 -21.92 -6.02 0.98
N LEU A 47 -22.13 -5.85 2.28
CA LEU A 47 -21.06 -6.08 3.26
C LEU A 47 -20.57 -7.53 3.17
N ALA A 48 -19.26 -7.67 3.06
CA ALA A 48 -18.58 -8.95 3.03
C ALA A 48 -17.26 -8.85 3.81
N TYR A 49 -16.73 -9.98 4.23
CA TYR A 49 -15.41 -10.05 4.82
C TYR A 49 -14.56 -11.00 3.98
N ALA A 50 -13.74 -10.43 3.10
CA ALA A 50 -12.70 -11.16 2.39
C ALA A 50 -11.36 -10.99 3.12
N ASP A 51 -10.41 -11.91 2.86
CA ASP A 51 -9.06 -11.83 3.40
C ASP A 51 -8.43 -10.45 3.07
N PRO A 52 -8.14 -9.62 4.10
CA PRO A 52 -7.53 -8.30 3.89
C PRO A 52 -6.08 -8.39 3.41
N GLY A 53 -5.52 -9.59 3.32
CA GLY A 53 -4.12 -9.85 3.08
C GLY A 53 -3.29 -9.65 4.35
N LYS A 54 -1.98 -9.85 4.21
CA LYS A 54 -1.05 -9.86 5.35
C LYS A 54 -0.79 -8.48 5.96
N LEU A 55 -1.27 -7.37 5.37
CA LEU A 55 -1.04 -5.98 5.81
C LEU A 55 0.40 -5.71 6.26
N LEU A 56 1.39 -6.18 5.48
CA LEU A 56 2.80 -6.13 5.86
C LEU A 56 3.29 -4.69 6.02
N ARG A 57 3.02 -3.83 5.02
CA ARG A 57 3.50 -2.43 4.99
C ARG A 57 2.93 -1.60 6.17
N PRO A 58 1.62 -1.65 6.46
CA PRO A 58 1.07 -1.00 7.65
C PRO A 58 1.69 -1.49 8.96
N GLN A 59 1.92 -2.80 9.11
CA GLN A 59 2.57 -3.32 10.31
C GLN A 59 4.02 -2.84 10.44
N LEU A 60 4.76 -2.73 9.33
CA LEU A 60 6.11 -2.16 9.35
C LEU A 60 6.13 -0.70 9.80
N VAL A 61 5.11 0.09 9.46
CA VAL A 61 4.95 1.46 10.00
C VAL A 61 4.88 1.41 11.51
N LEU A 62 3.96 0.62 12.06
CA LEU A 62 3.73 0.54 13.51
C LEU A 62 4.96 0.03 14.27
N LEU A 63 5.60 -1.03 13.75
CA LEU A 63 6.79 -1.61 14.35
C LEU A 63 7.97 -0.63 14.33
N ALA A 64 8.17 0.11 13.23
CA ALA A 64 9.24 1.09 13.13
C ALA A 64 9.02 2.28 14.08
N THR A 65 7.77 2.73 14.24
CA THR A 65 7.42 3.75 15.25
C THR A 65 7.76 3.27 16.66
N GLN A 66 7.39 2.04 17.02
CA GLN A 66 7.69 1.48 18.34
C GLN A 66 9.19 1.26 18.56
N ALA A 67 9.92 0.84 17.51
CA ALA A 67 11.37 0.58 17.60
C ALA A 67 12.19 1.81 17.99
N VAL A 68 11.68 3.02 17.76
CA VAL A 68 12.33 4.28 18.14
C VAL A 68 11.72 4.92 19.39
N GLY A 69 10.77 4.25 20.05
CA GLY A 69 10.15 4.68 21.31
C GLY A 69 8.79 5.37 21.17
N GLY A 70 8.26 5.49 19.96
CA GLY A 70 6.93 6.06 19.71
C GLY A 70 5.78 5.11 20.03
N SER A 71 4.57 5.67 20.17
CA SER A 71 3.34 4.89 20.30
C SER A 71 2.82 4.49 18.92
N PHE A 72 2.42 3.22 18.76
CA PHE A 72 1.89 2.76 17.48
C PHE A 72 0.54 3.41 17.14
N GLU A 73 -0.23 3.83 18.15
CA GLU A 73 -1.50 4.53 17.98
C GLU A 73 -1.37 5.82 17.18
N GLN A 74 -0.28 6.55 17.41
CA GLN A 74 0.03 7.79 16.70
C GLN A 74 0.37 7.55 15.22
N ALA A 75 0.77 6.33 14.86
CA ALA A 75 1.17 5.96 13.51
C ALA A 75 0.06 5.26 12.71
N LEU A 76 -1.10 4.96 13.32
CA LEU A 76 -2.25 4.36 12.63
C LEU A 76 -2.70 5.15 11.39
N PRO A 77 -2.78 6.51 11.41
CA PRO A 77 -3.16 7.26 10.21
C PRO A 77 -2.18 7.08 9.04
N LEU A 78 -0.87 7.03 9.33
CA LEU A 78 0.14 6.72 8.31
C LEU A 78 0.02 5.28 7.82
N ALA A 79 -0.19 4.32 8.73
CA ALA A 79 -0.35 2.91 8.38
C ALA A 79 -1.55 2.71 7.43
N ALA A 80 -2.66 3.39 7.69
CA ALA A 80 -3.82 3.42 6.80
C ALA A 80 -3.50 4.07 5.44
N GLY A 81 -2.86 5.24 5.43
CA GLY A 81 -2.46 5.92 4.18
C GLY A 81 -1.53 5.07 3.31
N ILE A 82 -0.55 4.40 3.91
CA ILE A 82 0.36 3.47 3.21
C ILE A 82 -0.40 2.30 2.59
N GLN A 83 -1.38 1.73 3.31
CA GLN A 83 -2.19 0.64 2.75
C GLN A 83 -3.05 1.15 1.59
N LEU A 84 -3.70 2.30 1.74
CA LEU A 84 -4.57 2.88 0.72
C LEU A 84 -3.79 3.26 -0.55
N ILE A 85 -2.55 3.74 -0.45
CA ILE A 85 -1.67 3.95 -1.62
C ILE A 85 -1.27 2.63 -2.27
N HIS A 86 -0.98 1.60 -1.47
CA HIS A 86 -0.69 0.29 -2.03
C HIS A 86 -1.90 -0.25 -2.81
N ASP A 87 -3.11 -0.16 -2.25
CA ASP A 87 -4.33 -0.63 -2.91
C ASP A 87 -4.69 0.24 -4.13
N PHE A 88 -4.46 1.56 -4.08
CA PHE A 88 -4.52 2.44 -5.25
C PHE A 88 -3.64 1.93 -6.39
N SER A 89 -2.36 1.65 -6.11
CA SER A 89 -1.42 1.20 -7.15
C SER A 89 -1.89 -0.11 -7.75
N LEU A 90 -2.42 -1.04 -6.94
CA LEU A 90 -2.96 -2.31 -7.43
C LEU A 90 -4.18 -2.14 -8.35
N ILE A 91 -5.09 -1.20 -8.06
CA ILE A 91 -6.25 -0.93 -8.94
C ILE A 91 -5.78 -0.46 -10.32
N HIS A 92 -4.77 0.41 -10.36
CA HIS A 92 -4.23 0.95 -11.61
C HIS A 92 -3.36 -0.09 -12.34
N ASP A 93 -2.49 -0.81 -11.63
CA ASP A 93 -1.70 -1.91 -12.18
C ASP A 93 -2.61 -2.98 -12.81
N ASP A 94 -3.72 -3.34 -12.15
CA ASP A 94 -4.67 -4.32 -12.69
C ASP A 94 -5.20 -3.92 -14.09
N ILE A 95 -5.39 -2.62 -14.33
CA ILE A 95 -5.81 -2.10 -15.65
C ILE A 95 -4.66 -2.18 -16.64
N GLN A 96 -3.47 -1.75 -16.23
CA GLN A 96 -2.27 -1.67 -17.07
C GLN A 96 -1.83 -3.07 -17.52
N ASP A 97 -1.87 -4.04 -16.62
CA ASP A 97 -1.49 -5.45 -16.83
C ASP A 97 -2.66 -6.28 -17.41
N GLN A 98 -3.83 -5.67 -17.64
CA GLN A 98 -5.06 -6.36 -18.07
C GLN A 98 -5.42 -7.58 -17.20
N SER A 99 -5.20 -7.47 -15.89
CA SER A 99 -5.47 -8.54 -14.94
C SER A 99 -6.97 -8.69 -14.66
N ASP A 100 -7.54 -9.83 -15.04
CA ASP A 100 -8.97 -10.12 -14.84
C ASP A 100 -9.33 -10.39 -13.37
N THR A 101 -8.38 -10.92 -12.59
CA THR A 101 -8.60 -11.29 -11.19
C THR A 101 -7.42 -10.92 -10.29
N ARG A 102 -7.72 -10.63 -9.02
CA ARG A 102 -6.75 -10.38 -7.94
C ARG A 102 -7.23 -11.06 -6.67
N ARG A 103 -6.35 -11.83 -6.02
CA ARG A 103 -6.66 -12.61 -4.79
C ARG A 103 -7.93 -13.46 -4.94
N GLY A 104 -8.10 -14.10 -6.10
CA GLY A 104 -9.26 -14.94 -6.41
C GLY A 104 -10.58 -14.19 -6.66
N ARG A 105 -10.57 -12.85 -6.75
CA ARG A 105 -11.74 -12.01 -7.00
C ARG A 105 -11.58 -11.23 -8.30
N MET A 106 -12.68 -10.92 -8.97
CA MET A 106 -12.68 -10.10 -10.19
C MET A 106 -12.11 -8.71 -9.89
N THR A 107 -11.28 -8.16 -10.77
CA THR A 107 -10.74 -6.81 -10.58
C THR A 107 -11.80 -5.73 -10.80
N VAL A 108 -11.58 -4.54 -10.23
CA VAL A 108 -12.53 -3.41 -10.32
C VAL A 108 -12.81 -3.04 -11.77
N TRP A 109 -11.76 -2.94 -12.60
CA TRP A 109 -11.90 -2.56 -14.00
C TRP A 109 -12.60 -3.66 -14.82
N LYS A 110 -12.38 -4.94 -14.49
CA LYS A 110 -13.06 -6.04 -15.18
C LYS A 110 -14.57 -6.02 -14.92
N LYS A 111 -14.97 -5.68 -13.70
CA LYS A 111 -16.39 -5.60 -13.31
C LYS A 111 -17.09 -4.32 -13.78
N TRP A 112 -16.45 -3.16 -13.66
CA TRP A 112 -17.09 -1.85 -13.86
C TRP A 112 -16.49 -1.02 -15.01
N GLY A 113 -15.52 -1.56 -15.73
CA GLY A 113 -14.86 -0.92 -16.87
C GLY A 113 -13.65 -0.07 -16.48
N ILE A 114 -12.79 0.18 -17.47
CA ILE A 114 -11.53 0.93 -17.31
C ILE A 114 -11.78 2.32 -16.70
N ALA A 115 -12.77 3.06 -17.20
CA ALA A 115 -13.06 4.42 -16.73
C ALA A 115 -13.40 4.47 -15.22
N GLN A 116 -14.18 3.50 -14.73
CA GLN A 116 -14.46 3.40 -13.29
C GLN A 116 -13.28 2.86 -12.51
N GLY A 117 -12.48 1.95 -13.07
CA GLY A 117 -11.24 1.50 -12.44
C GLY A 117 -10.27 2.65 -12.17
N ILE A 118 -10.02 3.51 -13.17
CA ILE A 118 -9.15 4.69 -13.04
C ILE A 118 -9.68 5.60 -11.93
N ASN A 119 -10.94 6.04 -12.05
CA ASN A 119 -11.54 6.97 -11.09
C ASN A 119 -11.63 6.38 -9.67
N THR A 120 -11.86 5.06 -9.54
CA THR A 120 -11.84 4.37 -8.24
C THR A 120 -10.47 4.44 -7.61
N GLY A 121 -9.41 4.23 -8.39
CA GLY A 121 -8.02 4.39 -7.95
C GLY A 121 -7.72 5.83 -7.55
N ASP A 122 -8.09 6.82 -8.37
CA ASP A 122 -7.88 8.25 -8.06
C ASP A 122 -8.54 8.63 -6.72
N GLY A 123 -9.74 8.10 -6.47
CA GLY A 123 -10.41 8.22 -5.17
C GLY A 123 -9.60 7.61 -4.03
N MET A 124 -9.08 6.40 -4.21
CA MET A 124 -8.25 5.71 -3.21
C MET A 124 -6.96 6.47 -2.91
N PHE A 125 -6.33 7.07 -3.94
CA PHE A 125 -5.18 7.94 -3.78
C PHE A 125 -5.50 9.14 -2.87
N VAL A 126 -6.63 9.81 -3.09
CA VAL A 126 -7.06 10.94 -2.24
C VAL A 126 -7.39 10.47 -0.82
N LEU A 127 -8.08 9.34 -0.66
CA LEU A 127 -8.38 8.76 0.65
C LEU A 127 -7.12 8.47 1.47
N ALA A 128 -6.03 8.06 0.81
CA ALA A 128 -4.75 7.86 1.48
C ALA A 128 -4.18 9.15 2.08
N HIS A 129 -4.29 10.27 1.37
CA HIS A 129 -3.85 11.58 1.87
C HIS A 129 -4.75 12.05 3.02
N LEU A 130 -6.07 11.86 2.90
CA LEU A 130 -7.02 12.17 3.97
C LEU A 130 -6.73 11.36 5.24
N ALA A 131 -6.33 10.09 5.10
CA ALA A 131 -5.88 9.30 6.23
C ALA A 131 -4.64 9.92 6.90
N ILE A 132 -3.62 10.32 6.13
CA ILE A 132 -2.39 10.92 6.68
C ILE A 132 -2.65 12.28 7.33
N HIS A 133 -3.60 13.07 6.82
CA HIS A 133 -3.97 14.35 7.45
C HIS A 133 -4.46 14.18 8.90
N GLN A 134 -5.02 13.02 9.26
CA GLN A 134 -5.44 12.72 10.64
C GLN A 134 -4.25 12.56 11.62
N LEU A 135 -2.99 12.55 11.15
CA LEU A 135 -1.82 12.62 12.04
C LEU A 135 -1.83 13.88 12.92
N GLY A 136 -2.36 15.00 12.43
CA GLY A 136 -2.50 16.22 13.24
C GLY A 136 -3.48 16.04 14.40
N GLU A 137 -4.57 15.31 14.16
CA GLU A 137 -5.57 14.96 15.18
C GLU A 137 -5.01 13.97 16.21
N ALA A 138 -4.04 13.13 15.79
CA ALA A 138 -3.28 12.24 16.66
C ALA A 138 -2.19 12.97 17.51
N GLY A 139 -2.13 14.30 17.44
CA GLY A 139 -1.28 15.13 18.29
C GLY A 139 0.14 15.34 17.77
N LEU A 140 0.43 14.99 16.51
CA LEU A 140 1.75 15.25 15.92
C LEU A 140 1.93 16.73 15.59
N PRO A 141 3.14 17.30 15.77
CA PRO A 141 3.42 18.67 15.37
C PRO A 141 3.22 18.86 13.86
N ALA A 142 2.65 20.00 13.45
CA ALA A 142 2.39 20.31 12.04
C ALA A 142 3.62 20.17 11.13
N GLY A 143 4.81 20.54 11.62
CA GLY A 143 6.06 20.36 10.89
C GLY A 143 6.41 18.90 10.60
N VAL A 144 6.09 17.99 11.52
CA VAL A 144 6.27 16.54 11.33
C VAL A 144 5.27 16.03 10.29
N VAL A 145 4.00 16.45 10.38
CA VAL A 145 2.95 16.05 9.42
C VAL A 145 3.32 16.50 8.00
N LEU A 146 3.79 17.73 7.82
CA LEU A 146 4.24 18.25 6.52
C LEU A 146 5.44 17.48 5.97
N GLU A 147 6.42 17.14 6.81
CA GLU A 147 7.58 16.36 6.40
C GLU A 147 7.20 14.92 6.00
N VAL A 148 6.27 14.30 6.73
CA VAL A 148 5.71 12.98 6.38
C VAL A 148 4.99 13.03 5.05
N LEU A 149 4.09 14.00 4.83
CA LEU A 149 3.39 14.18 3.56
C LEU A 149 4.35 14.39 2.40
N ARG A 150 5.33 15.29 2.54
CA ARG A 150 6.34 15.54 1.49
C ARG A 150 7.06 14.26 1.07
N ARG A 151 7.54 13.47 2.04
CA ARG A 151 8.26 12.22 1.76
C ARG A 151 7.35 11.11 1.24
N PHE A 152 6.09 11.11 1.67
CA PHE A 152 5.07 10.20 1.17
C PHE A 152 4.81 10.48 -0.31
N ASP A 153 4.63 11.74 -0.71
CA ASP A 153 4.43 12.13 -2.11
C ASP A 153 5.67 11.82 -2.96
N GLU A 154 6.88 12.08 -2.45
CA GLU A 154 8.13 11.67 -3.10
C GLU A 154 8.23 10.15 -3.28
N THR A 155 7.68 9.38 -2.34
CA THR A 155 7.63 7.93 -2.45
C THR A 155 6.65 7.50 -3.54
N ILE A 156 5.47 8.14 -3.62
CA ILE A 156 4.49 7.83 -4.67
C ILE A 156 5.06 8.17 -6.05
N LEU A 157 5.74 9.30 -6.20
CA LEU A 157 6.42 9.65 -7.45
C LEU A 157 7.44 8.57 -7.85
N LYS A 158 8.24 8.06 -6.91
CA LYS A 158 9.17 6.94 -7.16
C LYS A 158 8.43 5.67 -7.57
N ILE A 159 7.29 5.35 -6.98
CA ILE A 159 6.49 4.19 -7.38
C ILE A 159 6.04 4.36 -8.83
N CYS A 160 5.55 5.55 -9.22
CA CYS A 160 5.19 5.86 -10.61
C CYS A 160 6.39 5.73 -11.57
N GLU A 161 7.58 6.20 -11.18
CA GLU A 161 8.81 5.98 -11.96
C GLU A 161 9.11 4.49 -12.12
N GLY A 162 8.94 3.70 -11.06
CA GLY A 162 9.11 2.25 -11.10
C GLY A 162 8.12 1.58 -12.04
N GLN A 163 6.84 1.95 -11.98
CA GLN A 163 5.82 1.43 -12.88
C GLN A 163 6.07 1.83 -14.34
N TYR A 164 6.54 3.06 -14.57
CA TYR A 164 6.96 3.49 -15.91
C TYR A 164 8.08 2.61 -16.47
N LEU A 165 9.10 2.30 -15.65
CA LEU A 165 10.19 1.41 -16.07
C LEU A 165 9.67 0.01 -16.38
N ASP A 166 8.82 -0.55 -15.52
CA ASP A 166 8.23 -1.88 -15.72
C ASP A 166 7.48 -1.98 -17.06
N LEU A 167 6.60 -1.01 -17.34
CA LEU A 167 5.88 -0.93 -18.62
C LEU A 167 6.82 -0.69 -19.81
N SER A 168 7.90 0.08 -19.62
CA SER A 168 8.87 0.36 -20.69
C SER A 168 9.76 -0.83 -21.01
N PHE A 169 9.92 -1.76 -20.06
CA PHE A 169 10.72 -2.97 -20.22
C PHE A 169 9.92 -4.13 -20.81
N GLU A 170 8.59 -4.00 -20.90
CA GLU A 170 7.72 -5.04 -21.43
C GLU A 170 8.14 -5.45 -22.87
N GLY A 171 8.50 -6.72 -23.04
CA GLY A 171 8.95 -7.28 -24.32
C GLY A 171 10.41 -7.01 -24.70
N ASP A 172 11.18 -6.28 -23.89
CA ASP A 172 12.62 -6.10 -24.11
C ASP A 172 13.43 -7.18 -23.39
N LEU A 173 14.22 -7.95 -24.14
CA LEU A 173 15.09 -9.01 -23.61
C LEU A 173 16.52 -8.51 -23.30
N ASN A 174 16.81 -7.23 -23.54
CA ASN A 174 18.15 -6.65 -23.32
C ASN A 174 18.28 -5.93 -21.97
N ILE A 175 17.27 -6.06 -21.09
CA ILE A 175 17.26 -5.46 -19.75
C ILE A 175 18.41 -6.04 -18.92
N THR A 176 19.21 -5.15 -18.34
CA THR A 176 20.32 -5.57 -17.47
C THR A 176 19.84 -5.84 -16.04
N GLU A 177 20.64 -6.56 -15.26
CA GLU A 177 20.39 -6.71 -13.81
C GLU A 177 20.25 -5.34 -13.11
N ALA A 178 21.05 -4.36 -13.52
CA ALA A 178 21.00 -3.01 -12.95
C ALA A 178 19.67 -2.30 -13.25
N ASP A 179 19.11 -2.49 -14.44
CA ASP A 179 17.82 -1.94 -14.84
C ASP A 179 16.68 -2.59 -14.04
N TYR A 180 16.70 -3.92 -13.91
CA TYR A 180 15.76 -4.65 -13.08
C TYR A 180 15.80 -4.19 -11.62
N LEU A 181 17.00 -4.13 -11.01
CA LEU A 181 17.19 -3.66 -9.65
C LEU A 181 16.71 -2.21 -9.47
N ALA A 182 16.94 -1.35 -10.47
CA ALA A 182 16.45 0.03 -10.46
C ALA A 182 14.92 0.11 -10.49
N MET A 183 14.26 -0.74 -11.29
CA MET A 183 12.80 -0.84 -11.37
C MET A 183 12.20 -1.34 -10.05
N ILE A 184 12.63 -2.50 -9.53
CA ILE A 184 12.02 -3.06 -8.31
C ILE A 184 12.32 -2.22 -7.06
N SER A 185 13.47 -1.54 -7.04
CA SER A 185 13.83 -0.59 -5.98
C SER A 185 12.84 0.57 -5.88
N ARG A 186 12.19 0.92 -6.99
CA ARG A 186 11.21 1.99 -7.10
C ARG A 186 9.78 1.47 -6.95
N LYS A 187 9.37 0.52 -7.78
CA LYS A 187 7.99 -0.01 -7.85
C LYS A 187 7.57 -0.65 -6.53
N THR A 188 8.45 -1.46 -5.92
CA THR A 188 8.10 -2.24 -4.72
C THR A 188 8.80 -1.73 -3.47
N ALA A 189 10.13 -1.57 -3.53
CA ALA A 189 10.91 -1.34 -2.32
C ALA A 189 10.72 0.06 -1.73
N ALA A 190 10.45 1.08 -2.56
CA ALA A 190 10.27 2.45 -2.09
C ALA A 190 9.15 2.58 -1.05
N LEU A 191 8.01 1.89 -1.25
CA LEU A 191 6.90 1.94 -0.30
C LEU A 191 7.21 1.22 1.02
N ILE A 192 8.02 0.15 0.97
CA ILE A 192 8.48 -0.56 2.17
C ILE A 192 9.50 0.30 2.93
N ALA A 193 10.42 0.95 2.24
CA ALA A 193 11.33 1.94 2.80
C ALA A 193 10.60 3.11 3.46
N ALA A 194 9.55 3.63 2.82
CA ALA A 194 8.70 4.66 3.38
C ALA A 194 7.93 4.16 4.60
N SER A 195 7.42 2.93 4.58
CA SER A 195 6.72 2.34 5.73
C SER A 195 7.58 2.39 6.99
N THR A 196 8.84 1.94 6.90
CA THR A 196 9.75 1.92 8.05
C THR A 196 10.30 3.31 8.39
N GLY A 197 10.73 4.08 7.39
CA GLY A 197 11.36 5.39 7.60
C GLY A 197 10.39 6.47 8.09
N LEU A 198 9.17 6.52 7.55
CA LEU A 198 8.14 7.47 8.01
C LEU A 198 7.59 7.07 9.37
N GLY A 199 7.44 5.77 9.66
CA GLY A 199 7.10 5.28 10.98
C GLY A 199 8.12 5.74 12.04
N ALA A 200 9.41 5.70 11.71
CA ALA A 200 10.48 6.21 12.57
C ALA A 200 10.35 7.72 12.84
N ILE A 201 10.08 8.51 11.80
CA ILE A 201 9.92 9.98 11.93
C ILE A 201 8.75 10.30 12.87
N ILE A 202 7.60 9.62 12.71
CA ILE A 202 6.45 9.78 13.61
C ILE A 202 6.80 9.39 15.05
N GLY A 203 7.61 8.34 15.23
CA GLY A 203 8.06 7.88 16.54
C GLY A 203 9.10 8.75 17.22
N GLY A 204 9.53 9.87 16.62
CA GLY A 204 10.51 10.78 17.21
C GLY A 204 11.96 10.33 17.03
N ALA A 205 12.25 9.53 16.01
CA ALA A 205 13.61 9.10 15.70
C ALA A 205 14.57 10.27 15.46
N SER A 206 15.84 10.07 15.81
CA SER A 206 16.94 10.88 15.26
C SER A 206 17.04 10.74 13.75
N LEU A 207 17.73 11.68 13.10
CA LEU A 207 17.97 11.62 11.65
C LEU A 207 18.69 10.33 11.25
N GLU A 208 19.68 9.91 12.03
CA GLU A 208 20.45 8.69 11.80
C GLU A 208 19.57 7.44 11.89
N GLN A 209 18.70 7.36 12.91
CA GLN A 209 17.76 6.24 13.07
C GLN A 209 16.75 6.18 11.91
N ALA A 210 16.18 7.32 11.52
CA ALA A 210 15.25 7.39 10.40
C ALA A 210 15.93 6.93 9.09
N GLN A 211 17.15 7.41 8.81
CA GLN A 211 17.93 7.00 7.64
C GLN A 211 18.25 5.50 7.64
N ALA A 212 18.64 4.95 8.79
CA ALA A 212 18.88 3.51 8.93
C ALA A 212 17.61 2.69 8.64
N LEU A 213 16.45 3.16 9.11
CA LEU A 213 15.17 2.48 8.86
C LEU A 213 14.69 2.61 7.40
N PHE A 214 14.95 3.73 6.73
CA PHE A 214 14.75 3.83 5.27
C PHE A 214 15.64 2.82 4.52
N ALA A 215 16.93 2.73 4.84
CA ALA A 215 17.87 1.82 4.19
C ALA A 215 17.52 0.34 4.45
N PHE A 216 17.08 0.02 5.66
CA PHE A 216 16.55 -1.29 6.02
C PHE A 216 15.33 -1.65 5.16
N GLY A 217 14.32 -0.77 5.11
CA GLY A 217 13.11 -1.03 4.33
C GLY A 217 13.38 -1.13 2.82
N GLN A 218 14.34 -0.37 2.30
CA GLN A 218 14.80 -0.49 0.91
C GLN A 218 15.39 -1.87 0.64
N SER A 219 16.30 -2.33 1.49
CA SER A 219 16.95 -3.65 1.33
C SER A 219 15.94 -4.79 1.46
N LEU A 220 15.03 -4.69 2.45
CA LEU A 220 13.95 -5.65 2.64
C LEU A 220 13.02 -5.70 1.43
N GLY A 221 12.66 -4.54 0.87
CA GLY A 221 11.74 -4.46 -0.26
C GLY A 221 12.33 -5.04 -1.55
N VAL A 222 13.62 -4.82 -1.80
CA VAL A 222 14.33 -5.47 -2.92
C VAL A 222 14.35 -6.98 -2.73
N ALA A 223 14.77 -7.45 -1.56
CA ALA A 223 14.80 -8.89 -1.26
C ALA A 223 13.41 -9.54 -1.38
N PHE A 224 12.36 -8.84 -0.92
CA PHE A 224 10.98 -9.28 -1.03
C PHE A 224 10.54 -9.46 -2.49
N GLN A 225 10.85 -8.50 -3.37
CA GLN A 225 10.46 -8.61 -4.78
C GLN A 225 11.23 -9.71 -5.51
N VAL A 226 12.55 -9.81 -5.28
CA VAL A 226 13.36 -10.90 -5.85
C VAL A 226 12.80 -12.27 -5.43
N GLN A 227 12.38 -12.40 -4.17
CA GLN A 227 11.74 -13.62 -3.70
C GLN A 227 10.37 -13.86 -4.35
N ASP A 228 9.53 -12.83 -4.52
CA ASP A 228 8.23 -12.97 -5.18
C ASP A 228 8.38 -13.43 -6.65
N ASP A 229 9.38 -12.92 -7.36
CA ASP A 229 9.66 -13.30 -8.75
C ASP A 229 10.16 -14.74 -8.85
N ILE A 230 11.05 -15.17 -7.95
CA ILE A 230 11.50 -16.57 -7.84
C ILE A 230 10.29 -17.48 -7.55
N LEU A 231 9.42 -17.10 -6.62
CA LEU A 231 8.21 -17.88 -6.29
C LEU A 231 7.18 -17.85 -7.42
N GLY A 232 7.17 -16.83 -8.27
CA GLY A 232 6.36 -16.78 -9.48
C GLY A 232 6.74 -17.86 -10.49
N ILE A 233 8.03 -18.17 -10.63
CA ILE A 233 8.53 -19.16 -11.61
C ILE A 233 8.57 -20.57 -11.01
N TRP A 234 9.06 -20.71 -9.78
CA TRP A 234 9.38 -22.01 -9.17
C TRP A 234 8.57 -22.31 -7.91
N GLY A 235 7.68 -21.42 -7.47
CA GLY A 235 6.88 -21.63 -6.29
C GLY A 235 5.81 -22.71 -6.50
N ASP A 236 5.59 -23.52 -5.47
CA ASP A 236 4.53 -24.52 -5.48
C ASP A 236 3.15 -23.82 -5.59
N PRO A 237 2.36 -24.07 -6.65
CA PRO A 237 1.05 -23.45 -6.84
C PRO A 237 0.09 -23.69 -5.66
N SER A 238 0.26 -24.77 -4.91
CA SER A 238 -0.55 -25.07 -3.71
C SER A 238 -0.23 -24.17 -2.52
N ILE A 239 0.92 -23.49 -2.54
CA ILE A 239 1.40 -22.59 -1.49
C ILE A 239 1.30 -21.12 -1.95
N THR A 240 1.59 -20.84 -3.22
CA THR A 240 1.63 -19.46 -3.75
C THR A 240 0.26 -18.93 -4.17
N GLY A 241 -0.68 -19.80 -4.54
CA GLY A 241 -2.00 -19.41 -5.03
C GLY A 241 -2.00 -18.72 -6.41
N LYS A 242 -0.84 -18.64 -7.09
CA LYS A 242 -0.71 -18.16 -8.47
C LYS A 242 -0.80 -19.36 -9.42
N PRO A 243 -1.70 -19.37 -10.42
CA PRO A 243 -1.80 -20.46 -11.39
C PRO A 243 -0.83 -20.21 -12.55
N TYR A 244 0.44 -20.61 -12.38
CA TYR A 244 1.53 -20.44 -13.36
C TYR A 244 1.73 -19.00 -13.84
#